data_AF-A0A7C2PSL8-F1
#
_entry.id   AF-A0A7C2PSL8-F1
#
_cell.length_a   1.000
_cell.length_b   1.000
_cell.length_c   1.000
_cell.angle_alpha   90.00
_cell.angle_beta   90.00
_cell.angle_gamma   90.00
#
_symmetry.space_group_name_H-M   'P 1'
#
loop_
_entity.id
_entity.type
_entity.pdbx_description
1 polymer ?
#
loop_
_entity_poly.entity_id
_entity_poly.type
_entity_poly.pdbx_seq_one_letter_code
_entity_poly.pdbx_strand_id
1 'polypeptide(L)' 'MFQVKVRLTNPHDPKRTLEEMFRVDTGALYSFAPGEQLTAIGLAPKVVREFILADGRRDRRPRAKRSSRSRNSTRP' A
#
# COMPACT_ATOMS: atom_id res chain seq x y z
N MET A 1 -16.24 -2.09 13.70
CA MET A 1 -15.01 -1.82 12.94
C MET A 1 -15.01 -2.72 11.71
N PHE A 2 -15.03 -2.17 10.50
CA PHE A 2 -15.20 -2.94 9.26
C PHE A 2 -13.83 -3.40 8.72
N GLN A 3 -13.72 -4.67 8.36
CA GLN A 3 -12.54 -5.26 7.76
C GLN A 3 -12.86 -5.82 6.38
N VAL A 4 -11.92 -5.72 5.46
CA VAL A 4 -12.01 -6.26 4.11
C VAL A 4 -10.81 -7.12 3.81
N LYS A 5 -11.04 -8.25 3.14
CA LYS A 5 -9.96 -9.06 2.58
C LYS A 5 -9.43 -8.38 1.33
N VAL A 6 -8.16 -8.01 1.34
CA VAL A 6 -7.50 -7.32 0.22
C VAL A 6 -6.42 -8.21 -0.35
N ARG A 7 -6.39 -8.30 -1.67
CA ARG A 7 -5.28 -8.92 -2.41
C ARG A 7 -4.24 -7.87 -2.75
N LEU A 8 -3.01 -8.07 -2.26
CA LEU A 8 -1.85 -7.25 -2.59
C LEU A 8 -1.03 -7.99 -3.65
N THR A 9 -0.71 -7.30 -4.75
CA THR A 9 0.00 -7.88 -5.90
C THR A 9 1.17 -7.00 -6.31
N ASN A 10 2.32 -7.61 -6.56
CA ASN A 10 3.44 -6.89 -7.15
C ASN A 10 3.13 -6.54 -8.61
N PRO A 11 3.08 -5.24 -8.99
CA PRO A 11 2.74 -4.84 -10.35
C PRO A 11 3.78 -5.26 -11.40
N HIS A 12 5.01 -5.59 -10.99
CA HIS A 12 6.06 -6.07 -11.90
C HIS A 12 6.05 -7.59 -12.08
N ASP A 13 5.41 -8.33 -11.17
CA ASP A 13 5.29 -9.79 -11.22
C ASP A 13 3.97 -10.22 -10.54
N PRO A 14 2.87 -10.36 -11.31
CA PRO A 14 1.56 -10.66 -10.75
C PRO A 14 1.45 -11.99 -10.00
N LYS A 15 2.40 -12.92 -10.23
CA LYS A 15 2.47 -14.20 -9.50
C LYS A 15 2.86 -13.99 -8.04
N ARG A 16 3.51 -12.87 -7.71
CA ARG A 16 3.82 -12.46 -6.34
C ARG A 16 2.65 -11.70 -5.75
N THR A 17 1.77 -12.46 -5.11
CA THR A 17 0.51 -12.00 -4.55
C THR A 17 0.33 -12.55 -3.14
N LEU A 18 -0.32 -11.79 -2.28
CA LEU A 18 -0.80 -12.23 -0.98
C LEU A 18 -2.19 -11.67 -0.70
N GLU A 19 -2.90 -12.28 0.24
CA GLU A 19 -4.19 -11.81 0.71
C GLU A 19 -4.13 -11.58 2.22
N GLU A 20 -4.64 -10.44 2.66
CA GLU A 20 -4.60 -10.05 4.08
C GLU A 20 -5.88 -9.32 4.47
N MET A 21 -6.21 -9.36 5.76
CA MET A 21 -7.34 -8.62 6.31
C MET A 21 -6.91 -7.20 6.66
N PHE A 22 -7.57 -6.21 6.06
CA PHE A 22 -7.33 -4.80 6.32
C PHE A 22 -8.50 -4.16 7.01
N ARG A 23 -8.18 -3.23 7.92
CA ARG A 23 -9.17 -2.38 8.57
C ARG A 23 -9.47 -1.18 7.67
N VAL A 24 -10.76 -0.88 7.47
CA VAL A 24 -11.16 0.33 6.76
C VAL A 24 -11.12 1.51 7.72
N ASP A 25 -10.37 2.54 7.36
CA ASP A 25 -10.22 3.78 8.10
C ASP A 25 -10.49 4.97 7.16
N THR A 26 -11.65 5.60 7.31
CA THR A 26 -12.06 6.75 6.49
C THR A 26 -11.32 8.03 6.86
N GLY A 27 -10.67 8.08 8.02
CA GLY A 27 -9.84 9.21 8.46
C GLY A 27 -8.40 9.11 7.95
N ALA A 28 -7.99 7.99 7.37
CA ALA A 28 -6.63 7.80 6.87
C ALA A 28 -6.46 8.34 5.45
N LEU A 29 -5.49 9.25 5.26
CA LEU A 29 -5.15 9.78 3.93
C LEU A 29 -4.46 8.73 3.02
N TYR A 30 -3.80 7.73 3.62
CA TYR A 30 -3.07 6.68 2.91
C TYR A 30 -3.47 5.30 3.43
N SER A 31 -3.40 4.31 2.55
CA SER A 31 -3.42 2.90 2.94
C SER A 31 -2.07 2.50 3.50
N PHE A 32 -2.07 1.89 4.68
CA PHE A 32 -0.88 1.29 5.29
C PHE A 32 -0.95 -0.22 5.17
N ALA A 33 0.11 -0.83 4.64
CA ALA A 33 0.30 -2.27 4.64
C ALA A 33 1.58 -2.63 5.38
N PRO A 34 1.64 -3.78 6.06
CA PRO A 34 2.79 -4.11 6.87
C PRO A 34 3.98 -4.49 5.98
N GLY A 35 5.17 -4.01 6.37
CA GLY A 35 6.34 -3.98 5.50
C GLY A 35 6.92 -5.36 5.18
N GLU A 36 6.80 -6.31 6.10
CA GLU A 36 7.27 -7.69 5.93
C GLU A 36 6.47 -8.39 4.82
N GLN A 37 5.15 -8.25 4.82
CA GLN A 37 4.26 -8.78 3.77
C GLN A 37 4.59 -8.18 2.40
N LEU A 38 4.78 -6.85 2.33
CA LEU A 38 5.18 -6.21 1.07
C LEU A 38 6.54 -6.72 0.58
N THR A 39 7.49 -6.92 1.49
CA THR A 39 8.81 -7.47 1.15
C THR A 39 8.70 -8.91 0.65
N ALA A 40 7.82 -9.73 1.24
CA ALA A 40 7.58 -11.11 0.81
C ALA A 40 7.08 -11.22 -0.64
N ILE A 41 6.33 -10.24 -1.15
CA ILE A 41 5.93 -10.16 -2.57
C ILE A 41 6.93 -9.38 -3.44
N GLY A 42 8.12 -9.07 -2.93
CA GLY A 42 9.19 -8.39 -3.66
C GLY A 42 8.99 -6.88 -3.80
N LEU A 43 8.23 -6.25 -2.91
CA LEU A 43 8.05 -4.79 -2.87
C LEU A 43 8.86 -4.18 -1.73
N ALA A 44 10.03 -3.66 -2.07
CA ALA A 44 10.85 -2.87 -1.16
C ALA A 44 10.41 -1.38 -1.17
N PRO A 45 10.41 -0.71 -0.01
CA PRO A 45 10.17 0.72 0.05
C PRO A 45 11.29 1.51 -0.64
N LYS A 46 10.92 2.58 -1.35
CA LYS A 46 11.87 3.36 -2.16
C LYS A 46 12.16 4.75 -1.58
N VAL A 47 11.33 5.20 -0.64
CA VAL A 47 11.43 6.53 -0.01
C VAL A 47 10.95 6.45 1.44
N VAL A 48 11.52 7.26 2.31
CA VAL A 48 11.03 7.48 3.67
C VAL A 48 10.24 8.80 3.68
N ARG A 49 9.10 8.83 4.35
CA ARG A 49 8.32 10.06 4.58
C ARG A 49 7.96 10.22 6.04
N GLU A 50 7.87 11.48 6.46
CA GLU A 50 7.30 11.84 7.76
C GLU A 50 5.76 11.86 7.66
N PHE A 51 5.10 11.36 8.69
CA PHE A 51 3.65 11.31 8.86
C PHE A 51 3.31 11.89 10.23
N ILE A 52 2.19 12.60 10.31
CA ILE A 52 1.56 12.98 11.56
C ILE A 52 0.45 11.97 11.81
N LEU A 53 0.53 11.23 12.91
CA LEU A 53 -0.46 10.25 13.32
C LEU A 53 -1.66 10.94 13.99
N ALA A 54 -2.75 10.19 14.18
CA ALA A 54 -3.99 10.73 14.74
C ALA A 54 -3.82 11.34 16.15
N ASP A 55 -2.81 10.91 16.89
CA ASP A 55 -2.45 11.43 18.22
C ASP A 55 -1.47 12.62 18.17
N GLY A 56 -1.17 13.14 16.97
CA GLY A 56 -0.26 14.26 16.76
C GLY A 56 1.22 13.88 16.72
N ARG A 57 1.59 12.62 17.01
CA ARG A 57 2.99 12.19 16.92
C ARG A 57 3.50 12.23 15.49
N ARG A 58 4.76 12.63 15.33
CA ARG A 58 5.48 12.56 14.06
C ARG A 58 6.23 11.25 13.96
N ASP A 59 6.09 10.58 12.84
CA ASP A 59 6.68 9.27 12.60
C ASP A 59 7.25 9.18 11.18
N ARG A 60 8.40 8.52 11.03
CA ARG A 60 9.07 8.34 9.74
C ARG A 60 8.82 6.94 9.23
N ARG A 61 8.00 6.81 8.19
CA ARG A 61 7.62 5.51 7.62
C ARG A 61 8.17 5.32 6.20
N PRO A 62 8.65 4.11 5.88
CA PRO A 62 8.96 3.74 4.51
C PRO A 62 7.70 3.73 3.64
N ARG A 63 7.83 4.16 2.37
CA ARG A 63 6.73 4.23 1.40
C ARG A 63 7.18 3.70 0.03
N ALA A 64 6.32 2.91 -0.60
CA ALA A 64 6.48 2.49 -1.99
C ALA A 64 6.17 3.66 -2.96
N LYS A 65 6.87 3.73 -4.10
CA LYS A 65 6.51 4.69 -5.16
C LYS A 65 5.26 4.21 -5.88
N ARG A 66 4.31 5.12 -6.14
CA ARG A 66 3.16 4.85 -7.01
C ARG A 66 3.66 4.55 -8.42
N SER A 67 3.33 3.39 -8.98
CA SER A 67 3.51 3.16 -10.42
C SER A 67 2.51 4.02 -11.18
N SER A 68 2.98 4.97 -12.00
CA SER A 68 2.12 5.66 -12.95
C SER A 68 1.73 4.67 -14.05
N ARG A 69 0.51 4.14 -14.01
CA ARG A 69 -0.05 3.42 -15.14
C ARG A 69 -0.64 4.47 -16.09
N SER A 70 -0.06 4.66 -17.27
CA SER A 70 -0.74 5.38 -18.35
C SER A 70 -1.98 4.59 -18.70
N ARG A 71 -3.16 5.20 -18.52
CA ARG A 71 -4.41 4.63 -19.02
C ARG A 71 -4.46 4.92 -20.52
N ASN A 72 -3.94 4.01 -21.35
CA ASN A 72 -4.41 3.97 -22.74
C ASN A 72 -5.86 3.51 -22.71
N SER A 73 -6.77 4.47 -22.83
CA SER A 73 -8.18 4.27 -23.05
C SER A 73 -8.39 3.79 -24.48
N THR A 74 -8.42 2.49 -24.70
CA THR A 74 -9.16 1.91 -25.83
C THR A 74 -10.42 1.32 -25.23
N ARG A 75 -11.50 2.10 -25.26
CA ARG A 75 -12.85 1.58 -25.11
C ARG A 75 -13.40 1.34 -26.51
N PRO A 76 -13.99 0.16 -26.81
CA PRO A 76 -14.91 0.02 -27.93
C PRO A 76 -16.19 0.84 -27.69
#